data_AF-A0A920K685-F1
#
_entry.id   AF-A0A920K685-F1
#
_cell.length_a   1.000
_cell.length_b   1.000
_cell.length_c   1.000
_cell.angle_alpha   90.00
_cell.angle_beta   90.00
_cell.angle_gamma   90.00
#
_symmetry.space_group_name_H-M   'P 1'
#
loop_
_entity.id
_entity.type
_entity.pdbx_description
1 polymer ?
#
loop_
_entity_poly.entity_id
_entity_poly.type
_entity_poly.pdbx_seq_one_letter_code
_entity_poly.pdbx_strand_id
1 'polypeptide(L)'
;MQDFPAEDRKCYFVCVLVFMRFSSDPAPLIAEGCWEGLIGNKSAGQNGFGYDPIFIEPQSGKTAAQLSPKTKMSYSHRGKGPFGNLYKSLALKQ
;
A
#
# COMPACT_ATOMS: atom_id res chain seq x y z
N MET A 1 -21.03 3.21 2.92
CA MET A 1 -20.64 1.81 2.66
C MET A 1 -21.31 0.82 3.61
N GLN A 2 -21.96 1.24 4.71
CA GLN A 2 -22.50 0.31 5.71
C GLN A 2 -23.62 -0.61 5.19
N ASP A 3 -24.32 -0.19 4.15
CA ASP A 3 -25.42 -0.93 3.54
C ASP A 3 -24.96 -2.00 2.53
N PHE A 4 -23.65 -2.08 2.25
CA PHE A 4 -23.09 -3.04 1.31
C PHE A 4 -22.50 -4.26 2.03
N PRO A 5 -22.72 -5.48 1.51
CA PRO A 5 -22.06 -6.68 2.01
C PRO A 5 -20.54 -6.57 1.89
N ALA A 6 -19.80 -7.38 2.65
CA ALA A 6 -18.33 -7.28 2.69
C ALA A 6 -17.67 -7.48 1.31
N GLU A 7 -18.22 -8.37 0.49
CA GLU A 7 -17.75 -8.64 -0.87
C GLU A 7 -17.78 -7.42 -1.80
N ASP A 8 -18.73 -6.52 -1.61
CA ASP A 8 -18.88 -5.28 -2.39
C ASP A 8 -18.05 -4.11 -1.82
N ARG A 9 -17.38 -4.34 -0.69
CA ARG A 9 -16.50 -3.35 -0.03
C ARG A 9 -15.01 -3.61 -0.27
N LYS A 10 -14.67 -4.49 -1.22
CA LYS A 10 -13.29 -4.70 -1.66
C LYS A 10 -12.68 -3.39 -2.16
N CYS A 11 -11.45 -3.15 -1.75
CA CYS A 11 -10.71 -1.95 -2.12
C CYS A 11 -9.22 -2.24 -2.16
N TYR A 12 -8.49 -1.30 -2.74
CA TYR A 12 -7.05 -1.37 -2.87
C TYR A 12 -6.44 -0.04 -2.47
N PHE A 13 -5.37 -0.09 -1.67
CA PHE A 13 -4.39 0.98 -1.71
C PHE A 13 -3.38 0.68 -2.81
N VAL A 14 -3.06 1.68 -3.64
CA VAL A 14 -2.11 1.55 -4.74
C VAL A 14 -1.03 2.62 -4.59
N CYS A 15 0.23 2.25 -4.83
CA CYS A 15 1.34 3.16 -4.95
C CYS A 15 2.13 2.84 -6.21
N VAL A 16 2.36 3.85 -7.04
CA VAL A 16 3.27 3.77 -8.17
C VAL A 16 4.47 4.67 -7.87
N LEU A 17 5.67 4.08 -7.89
CA LEU A 17 6.94 4.79 -7.79
C LEU A 17 7.58 4.83 -9.16
N VAL A 18 8.00 6.02 -9.57
CA VAL A 18 8.67 6.26 -10.86
C VAL A 18 10.04 6.86 -10.59
N PHE A 19 11.08 6.23 -11.13
CA PHE A 19 12.45 6.71 -11.08
C PHE A 19 12.92 7.11 -12.48
N MET A 20 13.21 8.40 -12.63
CA MET A 20 13.76 9.01 -13.85
C MET A 20 15.27 9.21 -13.66
N ARG A 21 16.12 8.78 -14.60
CA ARG A 21 17.56 9.07 -14.54
C ARG A 21 17.89 10.52 -14.86
N PHE A 22 17.08 11.13 -15.73
CA PHE A 22 17.16 12.52 -16.15
C PHE A 22 15.76 12.96 -16.63
N SER A 23 15.52 14.27 -16.78
CA SER A 23 14.18 14.82 -17.03
C SER A 23 13.51 14.34 -18.31
N SER A 24 14.29 13.94 -19.32
CA SER A 24 13.82 13.42 -20.61
C SER A 24 14.01 11.90 -20.77
N ASP A 25 14.17 11.15 -19.67
CA ASP A 25 14.33 9.69 -19.73
C ASP A 25 13.13 9.03 -20.43
N PRO A 26 13.31 8.41 -21.61
CA PRO A 26 12.19 7.83 -22.36
C PRO A 26 11.73 6.50 -21.75
N ALA A 27 12.47 5.94 -20.79
CA ALA A 27 12.21 4.64 -20.19
C ALA A 27 12.51 4.64 -18.68
N PRO A 28 11.70 5.34 -17.87
CA PRO A 28 11.87 5.33 -16.43
C PRO A 28 11.61 3.95 -15.83
N LEU A 29 12.20 3.71 -14.66
CA LEU A 29 11.85 2.54 -13.88
C LEU A 29 10.55 2.83 -13.14
N ILE A 30 9.56 1.97 -13.37
CA ILE A 30 8.25 2.04 -12.72
C ILE A 30 8.10 0.82 -11.83
N ALA A 31 7.69 1.03 -10.59
CA ALA A 31 7.29 -0.03 -9.68
C ALA A 31 5.92 0.27 -9.11
N GLU A 32 5.08 -0.75 -9.03
CA GLU A 32 3.73 -0.66 -8.49
C GLU A 32 3.61 -1.57 -7.27
N GLY A 33 3.01 -1.04 -6.20
CA GLY A 33 2.58 -1.80 -5.05
C GLY A 33 1.08 -1.66 -4.86
N CYS A 34 0.41 -2.80 -4.71
CA CYS A 34 -1.01 -2.88 -4.43
C CYS A 34 -1.22 -3.59 -3.09
N TRP A 35 -2.14 -3.09 -2.28
CA TRP A 35 -2.54 -3.71 -1.03
C TRP A 35 -4.05 -3.86 -0.99
N GLU A 36 -4.49 -5.11 -1.11
CA GLU A 36 -5.90 -5.47 -1.09
C GLU A 36 -6.47 -5.42 0.33
N GLY A 37 -7.72 -4.98 0.44
CA GLY A 37 -8.43 -4.92 1.70
C GLY A 37 -9.91 -4.69 1.53
N LEU A 38 -10.56 -4.37 2.65
CA LEU A 38 -12.00 -4.11 2.74
C LEU A 38 -12.25 -2.76 3.41
N ILE A 39 -13.21 -1.97 2.92
CA ILE A 39 -13.63 -0.73 3.59
C ILE A 39 -14.48 -1.08 4.81
N GLY A 40 -13.98 -0.90 6.03
CA GLY A 40 -14.69 -1.12 7.29
C GLY A 40 -15.90 -0.20 7.50
N ASN A 41 -16.83 -0.66 8.31
CA ASN A 41 -18.07 0.08 8.62
C ASN A 41 -17.87 1.18 9.67
N LYS A 42 -16.79 1.10 10.46
CA LYS A 42 -16.42 2.07 11.49
C LYS A 42 -14.92 2.27 11.46
N SER A 43 -14.48 3.47 11.81
CA SER A 43 -13.06 3.78 11.99
C SER A 43 -12.51 3.10 13.25
N ALA A 44 -11.28 2.56 13.19
CA ALA A 44 -10.55 2.07 14.34
C ALA A 44 -9.04 2.38 14.21
N GLY A 45 -8.34 2.48 15.35
CA GLY A 45 -6.91 2.80 15.36
C GLY A 45 -6.59 4.29 15.26
N GLN A 46 -5.33 4.63 15.54
CA GLN A 46 -4.83 6.01 15.60
C GLN A 46 -3.52 6.22 14.83
N ASN A 47 -2.90 5.15 14.34
CA ASN A 47 -1.65 5.25 13.58
C ASN A 47 -1.93 5.59 12.12
N GLY A 48 -0.89 6.04 11.43
CA GLY A 48 -0.97 6.28 9.98
C GLY A 48 -1.75 7.55 9.64
N PHE A 49 -2.45 7.55 8.50
CA PHE A 49 -3.12 8.74 7.95
C PHE A 49 -4.20 8.38 6.93
N GLY A 50 -4.99 9.37 6.52
CA GLY A 50 -5.99 9.23 5.46
C GLY A 50 -7.03 8.15 5.78
N TYR A 51 -7.23 7.21 4.87
CA TYR A 51 -8.23 6.14 5.00
C TYR A 51 -7.76 4.95 5.85
N ASP A 52 -6.57 5.01 6.46
CA ASP A 52 -6.06 3.92 7.29
C ASP A 52 -7.02 3.44 8.39
N PRO A 53 -7.81 4.30 9.06
CA PRO A 53 -8.74 3.85 10.10
C PRO A 53 -9.92 3.04 9.60
N ILE A 54 -10.19 3.03 8.28
CA ILE A 54 -11.30 2.28 7.69
C ILE A 54 -10.83 1.22 6.69
N PHE A 55 -9.54 1.19 6.30
CA PHE A 55 -9.01 0.13 5.46
C PHE A 55 -8.67 -1.09 6.31
N ILE A 56 -9.46 -2.17 6.18
CA ILE A 56 -9.24 -3.45 6.87
C ILE A 56 -8.32 -4.32 6.00
N GLU A 57 -7.20 -4.76 6.58
CA GLU A 57 -6.31 -5.70 5.92
C GLU A 57 -6.75 -7.16 6.18
N PRO A 58 -6.80 -8.04 5.16
CA PRO A 58 -7.46 -9.34 5.28
C PRO A 58 -6.81 -10.34 6.25
N GLN A 59 -5.49 -10.28 6.45
CA GLN A 59 -4.75 -11.31 7.21
C GLN A 59 -5.00 -11.21 8.72
N SER A 60 -4.97 -10.00 9.29
CA SER A 60 -5.25 -9.77 10.71
C SER A 60 -6.66 -9.28 11.00
N GLY A 61 -7.44 -8.90 9.98
CA GLY A 61 -8.77 -8.30 10.15
C GLY A 61 -8.74 -6.93 10.85
N LYS A 62 -7.56 -6.34 11.03
CA LYS A 62 -7.37 -5.03 11.64
C LYS A 62 -7.38 -3.95 10.57
N THR A 63 -7.75 -2.76 10.98
CA THR A 63 -7.55 -1.58 10.13
C THR A 63 -6.07 -1.23 10.01
N ALA A 64 -5.66 -0.60 8.92
CA ALA A 64 -4.26 -0.17 8.75
C ALA A 64 -3.80 0.77 9.88
N ALA A 65 -4.70 1.58 10.45
CA ALA A 65 -4.40 2.47 11.58
C ALA A 65 -4.24 1.74 12.93
N GLN A 66 -4.62 0.46 13.01
CA GLN A 66 -4.35 -0.40 14.18
C GLN A 66 -3.01 -1.14 14.06
N LEU A 67 -2.40 -1.16 12.88
CA LEU A 67 -1.08 -1.75 12.71
C LEU A 67 0.00 -0.82 13.25
N SER A 68 1.09 -1.40 13.75
CA SER A 68 2.28 -0.60 14.04
C SER A 68 2.88 -0.04 12.74
N PRO A 69 3.52 1.14 12.76
CA PRO A 69 4.21 1.66 11.58
C PRO A 69 5.21 0.67 10.97
N LYS A 70 5.91 -0.11 11.81
CA LYS A 70 6.86 -1.14 11.37
C LYS A 70 6.17 -2.26 10.58
N THR A 71 5.04 -2.75 11.09
CA THR A 71 4.23 -3.79 10.44
C THR A 71 3.66 -3.27 9.12
N LYS A 72 3.08 -2.07 9.10
CA LYS A 72 2.55 -1.47 7.87
C LYS A 72 3.66 -1.29 6.82
N MET A 73 4.87 -0.91 7.23
CA MET A 73 6.01 -0.68 6.33
C MET A 73 6.58 -1.97 5.71
N SER A 74 6.38 -3.14 6.31
CA SER A 74 6.94 -4.38 5.75
C SER A 74 6.18 -4.86 4.51
N TYR A 75 4.86 -4.67 4.44
CA TYR A 75 4.04 -5.27 3.37
C TYR A 75 2.90 -4.41 2.79
N SER A 76 2.67 -3.17 3.24
CA SER A 76 1.66 -2.32 2.60
C SER A 76 2.02 -1.97 1.14
N HIS A 77 1.08 -1.35 0.42
CA HIS A 77 1.27 -0.83 -0.94
C HIS A 77 2.51 0.07 -1.10
N ARG A 78 2.92 0.75 -0.02
CA ARG A 78 4.13 1.59 0.03
C ARG A 78 5.35 0.92 0.66
N GLY A 79 5.17 -0.31 1.13
CA GLY A 79 6.13 -1.02 1.96
C GLY A 79 7.32 -1.59 1.20
N LYS A 80 8.26 -2.14 1.95
CA LYS A 80 9.48 -2.74 1.40
C LYS A 80 9.24 -3.98 0.55
N GLY A 81 8.16 -4.73 0.81
CA GLY A 81 7.80 -5.90 0.01
C GLY A 81 7.63 -5.58 -1.48
N PRO A 82 6.62 -4.78 -1.86
CA PRO A 82 6.36 -4.44 -3.26
C PRO A 82 7.53 -3.76 -3.98
N PHE A 83 8.31 -2.93 -3.27
CA PHE A 83 9.40 -2.17 -3.89
C PHE A 83 10.79 -2.78 -3.71
N GLY A 84 10.91 -3.93 -3.04
CA GLY A 84 12.18 -4.64 -2.84
C GLY A 84 12.91 -4.93 -4.15
N ASN A 85 12.15 -5.21 -5.22
CA ASN A 85 12.70 -5.46 -6.55
C ASN A 85 13.22 -4.17 -7.21
N LEU A 86 12.56 -3.02 -7.04
CA LEU A 86 13.05 -1.73 -7.56
C LEU A 86 14.43 -1.39 -6.98
N TYR A 87 14.62 -1.58 -5.66
CA TYR A 87 15.92 -1.38 -5.02
C TYR A 87 17.02 -2.28 -5.62
N LYS A 88 16.71 -3.53 -5.93
CA LYS A 88 17.65 -4.46 -6.59
C LYS A 88 17.93 -4.04 -8.04
N SER A 89 16.92 -3.62 -8.78
CA SER A 89 17.06 -3.16 -10.18
C SER A 89 17.92 -1.90 -10.29
N LEU A 90 17.88 -1.01 -9.28
CA LEU A 90 18.75 0.15 -9.17
C LEU A 90 20.19 -0.22 -8.79
N ALA A 91 20.38 -1.26 -7.96
CA ALA A 91 21.70 -1.73 -7.53
C ALA A 91 22.46 -2.50 -8.62
N LEU A 92 21.76 -3.14 -9.56
CA LEU A 92 22.35 -3.93 -10.65
C LEU A 92 22.72 -3.10 -11.90
N LYS A 93 22.43 -1.79 -11.91
CA LYS A 93 22.69 -0.88 -13.05
C LYS A 93 23.75 0.21 -12.73
N GLN A 94 24.50 0.03 -11.65
CA GLN A 94 25.73 0.78 -11.34
C GLN A 94 26.93 -0.13 -11.57
#